data_AF-A0A2S7U4T4-F1
#
_entry.id   AF-A0A2S7U4T4-F1
#
_cell.length_a   1.000
_cell.length_b   1.000
_cell.length_c   1.000
_cell.angle_alpha   90.00
_cell.angle_beta   90.00
_cell.angle_gamma   90.00
#
_symmetry.space_group_name_H-M   'P 1'
#
loop_
_entity.id
_entity.type
_entity.pdbx_description
1 polymer ?
#
loop_
_entity_poly.entity_id
_entity_poly.type
_entity_poly.pdbx_seq_one_letter_code
_entity_poly.pdbx_strand_id
1 'polypeptide(L)'
;MIHHPNLLKAALVADSLNLGPHWVYNQSALARKFADGVFTLAAPATKYHPGKTAGDFTHYGDVLTLILNTHALSGKWSHSLYKHTWLEFWNNTESYVDGATQQTIDHLNSPETSPASVANDSAGAALALSLIAFLDTADQAASIAAVRQHVKFSHSDPETVDSAEYFARVTLLLLNGSSLSEALEFAAQHNYAHLDASAYLEKAKAALDSTEHLKVAANFGLTCQHPEAFPLTLFYLLRNPTDLSQALNENALAGGDNAARAIIIAIILTAANGWSEELTPLWTQLNVHQKLEAQLAKL
;
A
#
# COMPACT_ATOMS: atom_id res chain seq x y z
N MET A 1 12.65 19.62 7.06
CA MET A 1 12.03 18.37 6.58
C MET A 1 10.53 18.57 6.67
N ILE A 2 9.82 18.41 5.57
CA ILE A 2 8.35 18.48 5.57
C ILE A 2 7.86 17.03 5.64
N HIS A 3 7.26 16.65 6.77
CA HIS A 3 6.62 15.35 6.91
C HIS A 3 5.23 15.39 6.29
N HIS A 4 4.79 14.25 5.75
CA HIS A 4 3.46 14.11 5.13
C HIS A 4 2.62 13.06 5.90
N PRO A 5 2.30 13.31 7.18
CA PRO A 5 1.67 12.31 8.06
C PRO A 5 0.30 11.85 7.53
N ASN A 6 -0.40 12.70 6.76
CA ASN A 6 -1.68 12.35 6.15
C ASN A 6 -1.56 11.20 5.14
N LEU A 7 -0.42 11.02 4.46
CA LEU A 7 -0.22 9.89 3.55
C LEU A 7 -0.25 8.56 4.31
N LEU A 8 0.42 8.50 5.46
CA LEU A 8 0.43 7.32 6.31
C LEU A 8 -0.93 7.09 6.98
N LYS A 9 -1.57 8.15 7.49
CA LYS A 9 -2.91 8.05 8.07
C LYS A 9 -3.90 7.47 7.07
N ALA A 10 -3.86 7.94 5.82
CA ALA A 10 -4.72 7.44 4.75
C ALA A 10 -4.42 5.98 4.44
N ALA A 11 -3.15 5.58 4.37
CA ALA A 11 -2.74 4.19 4.19
C ALA A 11 -3.27 3.25 5.29
N LEU A 12 -3.17 3.67 6.56
CA LEU A 12 -3.66 2.91 7.71
C LEU A 12 -5.20 2.77 7.69
N VAL A 13 -5.93 3.86 7.39
CA VAL A 13 -7.40 3.79 7.23
C VAL A 13 -7.77 2.86 6.09
N ALA A 14 -7.09 2.99 4.95
CA ALA A 14 -7.37 2.19 3.76
C ALA A 14 -7.12 0.69 4.00
N ASP A 15 -6.04 0.33 4.71
CA ASP A 15 -5.77 -1.04 5.13
C ASP A 15 -6.88 -1.59 6.04
N SER A 16 -7.24 -0.86 7.10
CA SER A 16 -8.29 -1.30 8.03
C SER A 16 -9.67 -1.43 7.36
N LEU A 17 -10.00 -0.51 6.45
CA LEU A 17 -11.23 -0.57 5.65
C LEU A 17 -11.26 -1.81 4.75
N ASN A 18 -10.10 -2.24 4.24
CA ASN A 18 -9.97 -3.39 3.35
C ASN A 18 -9.76 -4.72 4.09
N LEU A 19 -9.56 -4.72 5.42
CA LEU A 19 -9.45 -5.94 6.24
C LEU A 19 -10.63 -6.90 6.04
N GLY A 20 -11.85 -6.36 6.10
CA GLY A 20 -13.08 -7.13 5.91
C GLY A 20 -13.08 -7.94 4.61
N PRO A 21 -12.95 -7.29 3.44
CA PRO A 21 -12.94 -7.97 2.14
C PRO A 21 -11.62 -8.65 1.76
N HIS A 22 -10.55 -8.53 2.56
CA HIS A 22 -9.21 -9.01 2.22
C HIS A 22 -9.18 -10.52 1.90
N TRP A 23 -8.55 -10.85 0.77
CA TRP A 23 -8.42 -12.21 0.22
C TRP A 23 -9.74 -12.96 0.01
N VAL A 24 -10.86 -12.24 -0.13
CA VAL A 24 -12.07 -12.81 -0.70
C VAL A 24 -11.99 -12.68 -2.22
N TYR A 25 -11.80 -13.80 -2.91
CA TYR A 25 -11.70 -13.83 -4.39
C TYR A 25 -13.06 -13.94 -5.09
N ASN A 26 -14.11 -14.33 -4.36
CA ASN A 26 -15.46 -14.43 -4.92
C ASN A 26 -16.17 -13.08 -4.83
N GLN A 27 -16.13 -12.32 -5.93
CA GLN A 27 -16.75 -10.99 -6.03
C GLN A 27 -18.26 -11.01 -5.74
N SER A 28 -18.97 -12.08 -6.13
CA SER A 28 -20.40 -12.19 -5.80
C SER A 28 -20.65 -12.41 -4.32
N ALA A 29 -19.74 -13.08 -3.61
CA ALA A 29 -19.81 -13.22 -2.15
C ALA A 29 -19.52 -11.89 -1.46
N LEU A 30 -18.55 -11.11 -1.96
CA LEU A 30 -18.29 -9.75 -1.49
C LEU A 30 -19.50 -8.84 -1.68
N ALA A 31 -20.06 -8.79 -2.89
CA ALA A 31 -21.22 -7.95 -3.18
C ALA A 31 -22.45 -8.30 -2.30
N ARG A 32 -22.63 -9.57 -1.92
CA ARG A 32 -23.69 -9.95 -0.97
C ARG A 32 -23.37 -9.55 0.47
N LYS A 33 -22.11 -9.65 0.90
CA LYS A 33 -21.70 -9.32 2.27
C LYS A 33 -21.62 -7.82 2.51
N PHE A 34 -21.25 -7.06 1.48
CA PHE A 34 -21.09 -5.61 1.47
C PHE A 34 -22.04 -4.99 0.44
N ALA A 35 -23.34 -5.22 0.63
CA ALA A 35 -24.38 -4.81 -0.33
C ALA A 35 -24.45 -3.30 -0.54
N ASP A 36 -24.12 -2.53 0.50
CA ASP A 36 -24.07 -1.06 0.48
C ASP A 36 -22.67 -0.53 0.12
N GLY A 37 -21.75 -1.41 -0.27
CA GLY A 37 -20.33 -1.08 -0.45
C GLY A 37 -19.49 -1.24 0.83
N VAL A 38 -18.20 -0.96 0.70
CA VAL A 38 -17.20 -1.02 1.77
C VAL A 38 -16.84 0.41 2.18
N PHE A 39 -17.74 1.03 2.95
CA PHE A 39 -17.57 2.40 3.48
C PHE A 39 -17.39 2.43 5.01
N THR A 40 -17.49 1.28 5.67
CA THR A 40 -17.34 1.13 7.12
C THR A 40 -16.33 0.04 7.44
N LEU A 41 -15.59 0.20 8.53
CA LEU A 41 -14.66 -0.82 9.01
C LEU A 41 -15.41 -2.11 9.34
N ALA A 42 -14.86 -3.24 8.96
CA ALA A 42 -15.51 -4.54 9.10
C ALA A 42 -14.53 -5.61 9.55
N ALA A 43 -15.02 -6.57 10.33
CA ALA A 43 -14.25 -7.76 10.68
C ALA A 43 -13.95 -8.61 9.43
N PRO A 44 -12.83 -9.36 9.42
CA PRO A 44 -12.42 -10.19 8.29
C PRO A 44 -13.54 -11.13 7.80
N ALA A 45 -13.69 -11.24 6.47
CA ALA A 45 -14.57 -12.21 5.85
C ALA A 45 -13.89 -13.54 5.51
N THR A 46 -12.62 -13.68 5.88
CA THR A 46 -11.81 -14.87 5.65
C THR A 46 -11.21 -15.40 6.96
N LYS A 47 -10.63 -16.60 6.90
CA LYS A 47 -9.93 -17.23 8.03
C LYS A 47 -8.48 -16.76 8.21
N TYR A 48 -7.97 -15.91 7.31
CA TYR A 48 -6.56 -15.55 7.26
C TYR A 48 -6.16 -14.47 8.28
N HIS A 49 -7.13 -13.82 8.90
CA HIS A 49 -6.91 -12.83 9.97
C HIS A 49 -7.61 -13.27 11.26
N PRO A 50 -7.20 -14.40 11.87
CA PRO A 50 -7.84 -14.90 13.07
C PRO A 50 -7.71 -13.88 14.21
N GLY A 51 -8.78 -13.68 14.97
CA GLY A 51 -8.80 -12.76 16.12
C GLY A 51 -8.95 -11.28 15.79
N LYS A 52 -8.78 -10.87 14.52
CA LYS A 52 -8.96 -9.47 14.09
C LYS A 52 -10.45 -9.11 14.01
N THR A 53 -10.76 -7.86 14.32
CA THR A 53 -12.09 -7.26 14.39
C THR A 53 -12.16 -5.99 13.54
N ALA A 54 -13.36 -5.41 13.39
CA ALA A 54 -13.49 -4.11 12.72
C ALA A 54 -12.62 -3.06 13.43
N GLY A 55 -11.86 -2.27 12.67
CA GLY A 55 -10.92 -1.29 13.22
C GLY A 55 -9.50 -1.81 13.46
N ASP A 56 -9.27 -3.12 13.30
CA ASP A 56 -7.92 -3.67 13.24
C ASP A 56 -7.32 -3.54 11.83
N PHE A 57 -6.03 -3.83 11.74
CA PHE A 57 -5.28 -3.88 10.49
C PHE A 57 -5.11 -5.30 9.96
N THR A 58 -4.87 -5.41 8.66
CA THR A 58 -4.18 -6.57 8.09
C THR A 58 -2.73 -6.61 8.59
N HIS A 59 -1.95 -7.61 8.19
CA HIS A 59 -0.52 -7.61 8.49
C HIS A 59 0.22 -6.46 7.79
N TYR A 60 -0.29 -5.92 6.68
CA TYR A 60 0.30 -4.73 6.06
C TYR A 60 0.17 -3.51 6.95
N GLY A 61 -1.02 -3.22 7.50
CA GLY A 61 -1.20 -2.10 8.44
C GLY A 61 -0.45 -2.29 9.76
N ASP A 62 -0.24 -3.54 10.21
CA ASP A 62 0.65 -3.83 11.34
C ASP A 62 2.10 -3.41 11.00
N VAL A 63 2.60 -3.69 9.79
CA VAL A 63 3.92 -3.23 9.33
C VAL A 63 3.98 -1.72 9.14
N LEU A 64 2.92 -1.07 8.63
CA LEU A 64 2.86 0.41 8.57
C LEU A 64 2.97 1.04 9.97
N THR A 65 2.33 0.43 10.96
CA THR A 65 2.42 0.85 12.36
C THR A 65 3.84 0.63 12.92
N LEU A 66 4.48 -0.48 12.57
CA LEU A 66 5.90 -0.72 12.87
C LEU A 66 6.78 0.39 12.28
N ILE A 67 6.63 0.72 10.99
CA ILE A 67 7.42 1.77 10.32
C ILE A 67 7.29 3.11 11.07
N LEU A 68 6.07 3.49 11.47
CA LEU A 68 5.83 4.70 12.28
C LEU A 68 6.58 4.63 13.62
N ASN A 69 6.44 3.52 14.34
CA ASN A 69 7.09 3.34 15.63
C ASN A 69 8.61 3.40 15.50
N THR A 70 9.19 2.73 14.50
CA THR A 70 10.62 2.78 14.17
C THR A 70 11.09 4.20 13.92
N HIS A 71 10.35 4.97 13.11
CA HIS A 71 10.70 6.36 12.83
C HIS A 71 10.62 7.24 14.09
N ALA A 72 9.58 7.06 14.91
CA ALA A 72 9.37 7.83 16.13
C ALA A 72 10.48 7.61 17.21
N LEU A 73 11.29 6.55 17.11
CA LEU A 73 12.41 6.31 18.02
C LEU A 73 13.59 7.28 17.82
N SER A 74 13.81 7.76 16.59
CA SER A 74 14.99 8.56 16.22
C SER A 74 14.67 9.87 15.52
N GLY A 75 13.42 10.06 15.05
CA GLY A 75 13.00 11.18 14.19
C GLY A 75 13.68 11.18 12.82
N LYS A 76 14.36 10.09 12.45
CA LYS A 76 15.07 9.96 11.17
C LYS A 76 14.95 8.53 10.66
N TRP A 77 14.62 8.40 9.37
CA TRP A 77 14.59 7.09 8.75
C TRP A 77 15.98 6.41 8.79
N SER A 78 16.01 5.14 9.21
CA SER A 78 17.22 4.33 9.25
C SER A 78 16.89 2.87 8.95
N HIS A 79 17.41 2.36 7.83
CA HIS A 79 17.20 0.95 7.45
C HIS A 79 17.81 -0.03 8.45
N SER A 80 18.89 0.34 9.15
CA SER A 80 19.48 -0.54 10.18
C SER A 80 18.56 -0.66 11.40
N LEU A 81 17.96 0.46 11.83
CA LEU A 81 16.98 0.47 12.91
C LEU A 81 15.70 -0.26 12.48
N TYR A 82 15.23 -0.03 11.25
CA TYR A 82 14.09 -0.75 10.70
C TYR A 82 14.33 -2.25 10.68
N LYS A 83 15.45 -2.73 10.15
CA LYS A 83 15.81 -4.15 10.15
C LYS A 83 15.75 -4.76 11.56
N HIS A 84 16.29 -4.06 12.56
CA HIS A 84 16.26 -4.53 13.95
C HIS A 84 14.82 -4.63 14.49
N THR A 85 14.05 -3.54 14.39
CA THR A 85 12.66 -3.50 14.86
C THR A 85 11.71 -4.43 14.09
N TRP A 86 11.99 -4.68 12.81
CA TRP A 86 11.24 -5.63 11.97
C TRP A 86 11.46 -7.07 12.42
N LEU A 87 12.72 -7.47 12.66
CA LEU A 87 13.02 -8.79 13.23
C LEU A 87 12.40 -8.97 14.61
N GLU A 88 12.47 -7.94 15.46
CA GLU A 88 11.85 -7.96 16.78
C GLU A 88 10.32 -8.10 16.69
N PHE A 89 9.68 -7.36 15.77
CA PHE A 89 8.25 -7.44 15.53
C PHE A 89 7.82 -8.86 15.15
N TRP A 90 8.44 -9.45 14.11
CA TRP A 90 8.02 -10.78 13.65
C TRP A 90 8.31 -11.91 14.63
N ASN A 91 9.28 -11.74 15.54
CA ASN A 91 9.53 -12.69 16.61
C ASN A 91 8.50 -12.63 17.75
N ASN A 92 7.73 -11.54 17.87
CA ASN A 92 6.88 -11.27 19.03
C ASN A 92 5.43 -10.88 18.68
N THR A 93 5.02 -11.06 17.43
CA THR A 93 3.71 -10.64 16.93
C THR A 93 2.73 -11.81 16.80
N GLU A 94 1.44 -11.49 16.86
CA GLU A 94 0.34 -12.40 16.47
C GLU A 94 -0.17 -12.08 15.07
N SER A 95 0.51 -11.17 14.35
CA SER A 95 0.17 -10.81 12.97
C SER A 95 0.33 -11.99 12.02
N TYR A 96 -0.42 -11.95 10.92
CA TYR A 96 -0.32 -12.95 9.87
C TYR A 96 1.04 -12.85 9.17
N VAL A 97 1.76 -13.97 9.08
CA VAL A 97 3.05 -14.06 8.37
C VAL A 97 2.79 -14.59 6.97
N ASP A 98 2.89 -13.72 5.97
CA ASP A 98 2.78 -14.13 4.57
C ASP A 98 4.05 -14.82 4.04
N GLY A 99 3.97 -15.36 2.82
CA GLY A 99 5.09 -16.10 2.23
C GLY A 99 6.34 -15.25 2.00
N ALA A 100 6.18 -13.98 1.61
CA ALA A 100 7.31 -13.08 1.39
C ALA A 100 8.02 -12.72 2.69
N THR A 101 7.23 -12.46 3.75
CA THR A 101 7.74 -12.22 5.10
C THR A 101 8.44 -13.46 5.64
N GLN A 102 7.83 -14.65 5.53
CA GLN A 102 8.43 -15.89 6.02
C GLN A 102 9.75 -16.17 5.30
N GLN A 103 9.79 -16.06 3.96
CA GLN A 103 11.02 -16.27 3.21
C GLN A 103 12.11 -15.25 3.59
N THR A 104 11.73 -14.00 3.86
CA THR A 104 12.66 -12.97 4.33
C THR A 104 13.26 -13.32 5.69
N ILE A 105 12.43 -13.82 6.63
CA ILE A 105 12.89 -14.30 7.95
C ILE A 105 13.86 -15.48 7.77
N ASP A 106 13.51 -16.45 6.93
CA ASP A 106 14.31 -17.64 6.68
C ASP A 106 15.69 -17.27 6.09
N HIS A 107 15.72 -16.35 5.12
CA HIS A 107 16.96 -15.85 4.53
C HIS A 107 17.79 -15.03 5.52
N LEU A 108 17.18 -14.23 6.40
CA LEU A 108 17.89 -13.48 7.44
C LEU A 108 18.57 -14.39 8.47
N ASN A 109 18.01 -15.57 8.70
CA ASN A 109 18.60 -16.60 9.55
C ASN A 109 19.67 -17.44 8.83
N SER A 110 19.89 -17.23 7.52
CA SER A 110 20.85 -17.95 6.69
C SER A 110 21.95 -17.01 6.15
N PRO A 111 23.21 -17.11 6.62
CA PRO A 111 24.26 -16.15 6.28
C PRO A 111 24.73 -16.16 4.81
N GLU A 112 24.29 -17.13 4.00
CA GLU A 112 24.72 -17.29 2.60
C GLU A 112 23.69 -16.80 1.57
N THR A 113 22.52 -16.33 2.01
CA THR A 113 21.42 -15.90 1.12
C THR A 113 21.14 -14.40 1.23
N SER A 114 20.77 -13.78 0.11
CA SER A 114 20.21 -12.42 0.12
C SER A 114 18.96 -12.40 1.01
N PRO A 115 18.80 -11.41 1.92
CA PRO A 115 17.79 -11.48 2.97
C PRO A 115 16.34 -11.37 2.48
N ALA A 116 16.11 -10.90 1.25
CA ALA A 116 14.77 -10.64 0.74
C ALA A 116 14.15 -11.84 0.03
N SER A 117 12.82 -11.92 0.07
CA SER A 117 12.01 -12.82 -0.74
C SER A 117 12.15 -12.55 -2.24
N VAL A 118 11.92 -13.56 -3.08
CA VAL A 118 11.80 -13.40 -4.54
C VAL A 118 10.34 -13.24 -5.00
N ALA A 119 9.41 -13.04 -4.06
CA ALA A 119 8.02 -12.80 -4.36
C ALA A 119 7.84 -11.50 -5.15
N ASN A 120 6.97 -11.55 -6.16
CA ASN A 120 6.67 -10.45 -7.06
C ASN A 120 5.33 -9.77 -6.72
N ASP A 121 4.95 -9.76 -5.45
CA ASP A 121 3.65 -9.24 -5.02
C ASP A 121 3.65 -7.73 -4.73
N SER A 122 2.46 -7.12 -4.82
CA SER A 122 2.29 -5.67 -4.70
C SER A 122 2.46 -5.12 -3.28
N ALA A 123 2.51 -5.97 -2.25
CA ALA A 123 2.65 -5.53 -0.87
C ALA A 123 4.01 -4.88 -0.62
N GLY A 124 5.08 -5.41 -1.23
CA GLY A 124 6.41 -4.83 -1.16
C GLY A 124 6.43 -3.36 -1.60
N ALA A 125 5.77 -3.04 -2.72
CA ALA A 125 5.65 -1.67 -3.22
C ALA A 125 4.77 -0.80 -2.32
N ALA A 126 3.64 -1.33 -1.86
CA ALA A 126 2.71 -0.62 -0.97
C ALA A 126 3.36 -0.19 0.35
N LEU A 127 4.05 -1.12 1.02
CA LEU A 127 4.74 -0.86 2.29
C LEU A 127 5.89 0.12 2.11
N ALA A 128 6.70 -0.04 1.07
CA ALA A 128 7.81 0.85 0.79
C ALA A 128 7.38 2.28 0.46
N LEU A 129 6.25 2.44 -0.25
CA LEU A 129 5.71 3.75 -0.61
C LEU A 129 5.36 4.60 0.63
N SER A 130 4.90 3.95 1.71
CA SER A 130 4.55 4.62 2.96
C SER A 130 5.70 5.42 3.58
N LEU A 131 6.96 5.08 3.25
CA LEU A 131 8.13 5.82 3.73
C LEU A 131 8.12 7.29 3.32
N ILE A 132 7.46 7.66 2.22
CA ILE A 132 7.39 9.05 1.76
C ILE A 132 6.82 9.98 2.83
N ALA A 133 5.97 9.48 3.74
CA ALA A 133 5.46 10.24 4.88
C ALA A 133 6.57 10.81 5.79
N PHE A 134 7.75 10.18 5.79
CA PHE A 134 8.86 10.43 6.71
C PHE A 134 10.13 10.96 6.06
N LEU A 135 10.17 11.06 4.72
CA LEU A 135 11.36 11.44 3.96
C LEU A 135 11.36 12.95 3.65
N ASP A 136 12.55 13.49 3.39
CA ASP A 136 12.67 14.85 2.88
C ASP A 136 12.34 14.87 1.37
N THR A 137 11.07 15.15 1.05
CA THR A 137 10.57 15.10 -0.32
C THR A 137 11.16 16.17 -1.24
N ALA A 138 11.88 17.16 -0.70
CA ALA A 138 12.67 18.10 -1.48
C ALA A 138 13.86 17.42 -2.18
N ASP A 139 14.44 16.38 -1.56
CA ASP A 139 15.44 15.51 -2.19
C ASP A 139 14.76 14.27 -2.77
N GLN A 140 14.23 14.44 -3.98
CA GLN A 140 13.51 13.38 -4.69
C GLN A 140 14.42 12.16 -4.96
N ALA A 141 15.69 12.38 -5.27
CA ALA A 141 16.63 11.31 -5.58
C ALA A 141 16.92 10.46 -4.33
N ALA A 142 17.16 11.09 -3.19
CA ALA A 142 17.33 10.39 -1.91
C ALA A 142 16.04 9.68 -1.48
N SER A 143 14.87 10.30 -1.70
CA SER A 143 13.58 9.70 -1.38
C SER A 143 13.34 8.42 -2.19
N ILE A 144 13.56 8.46 -3.51
CA ILE A 144 13.46 7.30 -4.40
C ILE A 144 14.46 6.22 -3.99
N ALA A 145 15.71 6.59 -3.69
CA ALA A 145 16.72 5.63 -3.24
C ALA A 145 16.33 4.94 -1.93
N ALA A 146 15.75 5.68 -0.97
CA ALA A 146 15.28 5.13 0.30
C ALA A 146 14.12 4.14 0.11
N VAL A 147 13.16 4.46 -0.76
CA VAL A 147 12.05 3.55 -1.13
C VAL A 147 12.58 2.28 -1.78
N ARG A 148 13.47 2.39 -2.78
CA ARG A 148 14.11 1.23 -3.44
C ARG A 148 14.88 0.36 -2.44
N GLN A 149 15.59 0.98 -1.50
CA GLN A 149 16.33 0.25 -0.47
C GLN A 149 15.37 -0.46 0.52
N HIS A 150 14.22 0.14 0.82
CA HIS A 150 13.24 -0.44 1.73
C HIS A 150 12.54 -1.66 1.13
N VAL A 151 12.03 -1.57 -0.11
CA VAL A 151 11.40 -2.72 -0.77
C VAL A 151 12.39 -3.88 -0.89
N LYS A 152 13.65 -3.61 -1.29
CA LYS A 152 14.73 -4.62 -1.40
C LYS A 152 15.08 -5.34 -0.10
N PHE A 153 14.65 -4.85 1.06
CA PHE A 153 14.88 -5.54 2.32
C PHE A 153 14.02 -6.80 2.45
N SER A 154 12.78 -6.78 1.95
CA SER A 154 11.84 -7.90 2.03
C SER A 154 11.47 -8.49 0.67
N HIS A 155 11.53 -7.72 -0.41
CA HIS A 155 11.18 -8.14 -1.76
C HIS A 155 12.31 -7.77 -2.73
N SER A 156 12.99 -8.80 -3.24
CA SER A 156 14.11 -8.69 -4.16
C SER A 156 13.72 -8.85 -5.63
N ASP A 157 12.45 -9.18 -5.91
CA ASP A 157 11.92 -9.22 -7.26
C ASP A 157 12.14 -7.87 -7.97
N PRO A 158 12.87 -7.83 -9.09
CA PRO A 158 13.26 -6.57 -9.71
C PRO A 158 12.09 -5.71 -10.21
N GLU A 159 11.01 -6.32 -10.70
CA GLU A 159 9.81 -5.59 -11.15
C GLU A 159 9.11 -4.92 -9.96
N THR A 160 9.04 -5.61 -8.82
CA THR A 160 8.49 -5.04 -7.56
C THR A 160 9.30 -3.84 -7.07
N VAL A 161 10.63 -3.90 -7.18
CA VAL A 161 11.50 -2.77 -6.81
C VAL A 161 11.25 -1.56 -7.72
N ASP A 162 11.17 -1.80 -9.04
CA ASP A 162 10.93 -0.74 -10.02
C ASP A 162 9.51 -0.17 -9.90
N SER A 163 8.53 -0.97 -9.52
CA SER A 163 7.16 -0.56 -9.18
C SER A 163 7.11 0.36 -7.97
N ALA A 164 7.83 0.03 -6.89
CA ALA A 164 7.94 0.91 -5.73
C ALA A 164 8.55 2.27 -6.11
N GLU A 165 9.56 2.28 -6.98
CA GLU A 165 10.12 3.52 -7.52
C GLU A 165 9.10 4.30 -8.38
N TYR A 166 8.35 3.62 -9.26
CA TYR A 166 7.32 4.25 -10.07
C TYR A 166 6.31 5.00 -9.18
N PHE A 167 5.72 4.33 -8.19
CA PHE A 167 4.76 4.97 -7.30
C PHE A 167 5.39 6.07 -6.44
N ALA A 168 6.67 5.95 -6.08
CA ALA A 168 7.38 7.01 -5.37
C ALA A 168 7.55 8.26 -6.25
N ARG A 169 7.92 8.08 -7.52
CA ARG A 169 8.01 9.18 -8.51
C ARG A 169 6.65 9.87 -8.70
N VAL A 170 5.57 9.09 -8.87
CA VAL A 170 4.19 9.62 -8.96
C VAL A 170 3.86 10.47 -7.73
N THR A 171 4.09 9.93 -6.53
CA THR A 171 3.77 10.61 -5.27
C THR A 171 4.57 11.90 -5.11
N LEU A 172 5.87 11.91 -5.44
CA LEU A 172 6.71 13.11 -5.36
C LEU A 172 6.29 14.19 -6.38
N LEU A 173 5.84 13.81 -7.57
CA LEU A 173 5.31 14.75 -8.57
C LEU A 173 4.01 15.40 -8.09
N LEU A 174 3.11 14.61 -7.51
CA LEU A 174 1.86 15.09 -6.91
C LEU A 174 2.11 16.08 -5.77
N LEU A 175 3.03 15.75 -4.85
CA LEU A 175 3.41 16.65 -3.76
C LEU A 175 4.06 17.95 -4.25
N ASN A 176 4.60 17.96 -5.48
CA ASN A 176 5.12 19.15 -6.16
C ASN A 176 4.08 19.86 -7.05
N GLY A 177 2.81 19.45 -6.99
CA GLY A 177 1.70 20.14 -7.63
C GLY A 177 1.33 19.67 -9.04
N SER A 178 1.89 18.56 -9.53
CA SER A 178 1.40 17.93 -10.77
C SER A 178 -0.02 17.38 -10.58
N SER A 179 -0.83 17.36 -11.64
CA SER A 179 -2.08 16.59 -11.63
C SER A 179 -1.79 15.08 -11.62
N LEU A 180 -2.76 14.27 -11.19
CA LEU A 180 -2.63 12.81 -11.18
C LEU A 180 -2.28 12.25 -12.56
N SER A 181 -2.95 12.73 -13.62
CA SER A 181 -2.67 12.26 -14.97
C SER A 181 -1.25 12.60 -15.41
N GLU A 182 -0.77 13.81 -15.17
CA GLU A 182 0.60 14.22 -15.52
C GLU A 182 1.64 13.42 -14.73
N ALA A 183 1.40 13.19 -13.44
CA ALA A 183 2.32 12.44 -12.58
C ALA A 183 2.45 10.98 -13.02
N LEU A 184 1.32 10.31 -13.34
CA LEU A 184 1.30 8.92 -13.82
C LEU A 184 2.02 8.79 -15.17
N GLU A 185 1.76 9.70 -16.11
CA GLU A 185 2.38 9.75 -17.44
C GLU A 185 3.88 10.01 -17.36
N PHE A 186 4.28 11.05 -16.63
CA PHE A 186 5.68 11.44 -16.53
C PHE A 186 6.53 10.37 -15.82
N ALA A 187 6.00 9.75 -14.75
CA ALA A 187 6.68 8.63 -14.11
C ALA A 187 6.78 7.42 -15.05
N ALA A 188 5.81 7.18 -15.93
CA ALA A 188 5.83 6.06 -16.88
C ALA A 188 6.88 6.21 -17.99
N GLN A 189 7.35 7.43 -18.26
CA GLN A 189 8.42 7.71 -19.22
C GLN A 189 9.82 7.38 -18.68
N HIS A 190 9.96 7.10 -17.39
CA HIS A 190 11.24 6.72 -16.81
C HIS A 190 11.69 5.33 -17.31
N ASN A 191 12.99 5.16 -17.52
CA ASN A 191 13.57 3.89 -17.97
C ASN A 191 13.80 2.94 -16.79
N TYR A 192 12.76 2.22 -16.41
CA TYR A 192 12.85 1.12 -15.44
C TYR A 192 13.54 -0.09 -16.09
N ALA A 193 14.28 -0.86 -15.30
CA ALA A 193 15.02 -2.01 -15.82
C ALA A 193 14.10 -3.21 -16.08
N HIS A 194 13.05 -3.36 -15.27
CA HIS A 194 12.19 -4.56 -15.27
C HIS A 194 10.69 -4.26 -15.33
N LEU A 195 10.28 -2.99 -15.21
CA LEU A 195 8.88 -2.57 -15.23
C LEU A 195 8.53 -1.86 -16.53
N ASP A 196 7.57 -2.39 -17.29
CA ASP A 196 6.97 -1.66 -18.41
C ASP A 196 5.79 -0.79 -17.92
N ALA A 197 6.12 0.28 -17.21
CA ALA A 197 5.14 1.16 -16.59
C ALA A 197 4.17 1.78 -17.61
N SER A 198 4.68 2.11 -18.81
CA SER A 198 3.89 2.65 -19.91
C SER A 198 2.84 1.65 -20.39
N ALA A 199 3.24 0.40 -20.66
CA ALA A 199 2.29 -0.64 -21.08
C ALA A 199 1.20 -0.91 -20.03
N TYR A 200 1.56 -0.97 -18.74
CA TYR A 200 0.57 -1.14 -17.68
C TYR A 200 -0.39 0.05 -17.55
N LEU A 201 0.12 1.28 -17.70
CA LEU A 201 -0.70 2.48 -17.68
C LEU A 201 -1.68 2.51 -18.86
N GLU A 202 -1.23 2.18 -20.07
CA GLU A 202 -2.10 2.07 -21.25
C GLU A 202 -3.14 0.96 -21.09
N LYS A 203 -2.76 -0.19 -20.52
CA LYS A 203 -3.71 -1.27 -20.19
C LYS A 203 -4.80 -0.78 -19.23
N ALA A 204 -4.45 0.00 -18.21
CA ALA A 204 -5.42 0.57 -17.27
C ALA A 204 -6.35 1.60 -17.94
N LYS A 205 -5.79 2.52 -18.73
CA LYS A 205 -6.56 3.54 -19.47
C LYS A 205 -7.56 2.91 -20.44
N ALA A 206 -7.15 1.87 -21.17
CA ALA A 206 -8.01 1.16 -22.11
C ALA A 206 -9.25 0.53 -21.47
N ALA A 207 -9.25 0.34 -20.14
CA ALA A 207 -10.38 -0.22 -19.40
C ALA A 207 -11.33 0.85 -18.82
N LEU A 208 -11.00 2.15 -18.89
CA LEU A 208 -11.75 3.22 -18.20
C LEU A 208 -13.17 3.43 -18.73
N ASP A 209 -13.42 3.15 -20.00
CA ASP A 209 -14.75 3.28 -20.61
C ASP A 209 -15.76 2.25 -20.05
N SER A 210 -15.30 1.22 -19.36
CA SER A 210 -16.16 0.23 -18.73
C SER A 210 -16.82 0.76 -17.47
N THR A 211 -18.15 0.70 -17.40
CA THR A 211 -18.89 0.94 -16.15
C THR A 211 -18.87 -0.27 -15.20
N GLU A 212 -18.56 -1.47 -15.71
CA GLU A 212 -18.49 -2.72 -14.95
C GLU A 212 -17.09 -2.95 -14.34
N HIS A 213 -16.72 -2.18 -13.31
CA HIS A 213 -15.37 -2.24 -12.72
C HIS A 213 -14.98 -3.65 -12.20
N LEU A 214 -15.92 -4.43 -11.67
CA LEU A 214 -15.67 -5.80 -11.20
C LEU A 214 -15.24 -6.74 -12.33
N LYS A 215 -15.79 -6.56 -13.53
CA LYS A 215 -15.42 -7.32 -14.72
C LYS A 215 -14.02 -6.94 -15.20
N VAL A 216 -13.67 -5.66 -15.12
CA VAL A 216 -12.30 -5.19 -15.38
C VAL A 216 -11.33 -5.87 -14.40
N ALA A 217 -11.64 -5.86 -13.11
CA ALA A 217 -10.82 -6.50 -12.09
C ALA A 217 -10.67 -8.03 -12.33
N ALA A 218 -11.75 -8.73 -12.68
CA ALA A 218 -11.69 -10.15 -13.02
C ALA A 218 -10.84 -10.44 -14.26
N ASN A 219 -10.86 -9.56 -15.26
CA ASN A 219 -10.06 -9.68 -16.48
C ASN A 219 -8.58 -9.39 -16.25
N PHE A 220 -8.25 -8.46 -15.34
CA PHE A 220 -6.86 -8.17 -14.99
C PHE A 220 -6.27 -9.25 -14.09
N GLY A 221 -7.10 -9.84 -13.23
CA GLY A 221 -6.70 -10.76 -12.19
C GLY A 221 -6.76 -10.14 -10.80
N LEU A 222 -6.88 -10.97 -9.78
CA LEU A 222 -7.11 -10.58 -8.39
C LEU A 222 -6.00 -11.07 -7.45
N THR A 223 -4.96 -11.70 -7.98
CA THR A 223 -3.82 -12.16 -7.16
C THR A 223 -3.00 -10.97 -6.66
N CYS A 224 -2.09 -11.26 -5.74
CA CYS A 224 -1.14 -10.27 -5.25
C CYS A 224 -0.03 -9.95 -6.26
N GLN A 225 0.12 -10.72 -7.34
CA GLN A 225 1.24 -10.61 -8.28
C GLN A 225 1.17 -9.33 -9.13
N HIS A 226 2.33 -8.73 -9.36
CA HIS A 226 2.49 -7.47 -10.10
C HIS A 226 1.72 -7.38 -11.42
N PRO A 227 1.78 -8.37 -12.34
CA PRO A 227 1.13 -8.26 -13.65
C PRO A 227 -0.40 -8.09 -13.60
N GLU A 228 -1.02 -8.49 -12.48
CA GLU A 228 -2.45 -8.35 -12.21
C GLU A 228 -2.72 -7.11 -11.33
N ALA A 229 -2.03 -7.03 -10.18
CA ALA A 229 -2.29 -6.01 -9.17
C ALA A 229 -1.90 -4.58 -9.59
N PHE A 230 -0.81 -4.43 -10.34
CA PHE A 230 -0.29 -3.12 -10.75
C PHE A 230 -1.25 -2.38 -11.70
N PRO A 231 -1.66 -2.94 -12.86
CA PRO A 231 -2.61 -2.26 -13.74
C PRO A 231 -3.98 -2.08 -13.09
N LEU A 232 -4.40 -2.97 -12.18
CA LEU A 232 -5.66 -2.82 -11.45
C LEU A 232 -5.63 -1.64 -10.46
N THR A 233 -4.48 -1.42 -9.81
CA THR A 233 -4.25 -0.25 -8.96
C THR A 233 -4.33 1.04 -9.76
N LEU A 234 -3.66 1.09 -10.92
CA LEU A 234 -3.73 2.23 -11.85
C LEU A 234 -5.15 2.50 -12.35
N PHE A 235 -5.90 1.44 -12.66
CA PHE A 235 -7.29 1.57 -13.09
C PHE A 235 -8.15 2.26 -12.03
N TYR A 236 -8.05 1.85 -10.75
CA TYR A 236 -8.82 2.49 -9.68
C TYR A 236 -8.38 3.92 -9.36
N LEU A 237 -7.09 4.23 -9.51
CA LEU A 237 -6.59 5.61 -9.43
C LEU A 237 -7.20 6.51 -10.51
N LEU A 238 -7.20 6.04 -11.76
CA LEU A 238 -7.67 6.81 -12.91
C LEU A 238 -9.19 6.92 -12.97
N ARG A 239 -9.90 5.91 -12.46
CA ARG A 239 -11.37 5.87 -12.46
C ARG A 239 -11.99 6.84 -11.44
N ASN A 240 -11.36 7.00 -10.28
CA ASN A 240 -11.85 7.82 -9.18
C ASN A 240 -10.78 8.84 -8.72
N PRO A 241 -10.30 9.74 -9.61
CA PRO A 241 -9.07 10.51 -9.40
C PRO A 241 -9.17 11.56 -8.26
N THR A 242 -10.39 11.92 -7.87
CA THR A 242 -10.67 12.92 -6.82
C THR A 242 -11.57 12.37 -5.71
N ASP A 243 -11.96 11.10 -5.80
CA ASP A 243 -12.91 10.46 -4.87
C ASP A 243 -12.25 9.23 -4.24
N LEU A 244 -11.50 9.47 -3.16
CA LEU A 244 -10.75 8.43 -2.47
C LEU A 244 -11.68 7.36 -1.86
N SER A 245 -12.83 7.77 -1.31
CA SER A 245 -13.77 6.82 -0.70
C SER A 245 -14.34 5.86 -1.74
N GLN A 246 -14.75 6.38 -2.90
CA GLN A 246 -15.22 5.54 -4.00
C GLN A 246 -14.10 4.67 -4.58
N ALA A 247 -12.87 5.19 -4.72
CA ALA A 247 -11.72 4.41 -5.17
C ALA A 247 -11.45 3.21 -4.25
N LEU A 248 -11.47 3.44 -2.93
CA LEU A 248 -11.27 2.40 -1.92
C LEU A 248 -12.42 1.39 -1.91
N ASN A 249 -13.66 1.85 -2.01
CA ASN A 249 -14.84 1.00 -2.08
C ASN A 249 -14.81 0.06 -3.30
N GLU A 250 -14.59 0.59 -4.50
CA GLU A 250 -14.54 -0.22 -5.72
C GLU A 250 -13.37 -1.22 -5.69
N ASN A 251 -12.19 -0.79 -5.20
CA ASN A 251 -11.05 -1.68 -4.98
C ASN A 251 -11.35 -2.80 -3.97
N ALA A 252 -12.04 -2.47 -2.88
CA ALA A 252 -12.41 -3.40 -1.83
C ALA A 252 -13.38 -4.47 -2.36
N LEU A 253 -14.39 -4.06 -3.12
CA LEU A 253 -15.36 -4.94 -3.77
C LEU A 253 -14.75 -5.82 -4.87
N ALA A 254 -13.64 -5.37 -5.49
CA ALA A 254 -12.88 -6.18 -6.44
C ALA A 254 -12.35 -7.47 -5.81
N GLY A 255 -12.02 -7.44 -4.52
CA GLY A 255 -11.50 -8.58 -3.76
C GLY A 255 -10.03 -8.89 -4.01
N GLY A 256 -9.62 -10.11 -3.68
CA GLY A 256 -8.22 -10.54 -3.78
C GLY A 256 -7.30 -9.78 -2.83
N ASP A 257 -6.10 -9.43 -3.27
CA ASP A 257 -5.12 -8.64 -2.48
C ASP A 257 -5.45 -7.13 -2.47
N ASN A 258 -6.66 -6.80 -2.02
CA ASN A 258 -7.19 -5.44 -2.06
C ASN A 258 -6.49 -4.48 -1.08
N ALA A 259 -5.91 -4.96 0.02
CA ALA A 259 -5.32 -4.11 1.05
C ALA A 259 -4.00 -3.49 0.58
N ALA A 260 -3.15 -4.25 -0.12
CA ALA A 260 -1.94 -3.71 -0.74
C ALA A 260 -2.26 -2.62 -1.76
N ARG A 261 -3.24 -2.87 -2.65
CA ARG A 261 -3.72 -1.86 -3.61
C ARG A 261 -4.32 -0.64 -2.92
N ALA A 262 -5.09 -0.84 -1.85
CA ALA A 262 -5.73 0.22 -1.09
C ALA A 262 -4.71 1.17 -0.47
N ILE A 263 -3.60 0.66 0.05
CA ILE A 263 -2.49 1.47 0.60
C ILE A 263 -1.91 2.38 -0.50
N ILE A 264 -1.62 1.84 -1.69
CA ILE A 264 -1.08 2.62 -2.81
C ILE A 264 -2.09 3.68 -3.27
N ILE A 265 -3.36 3.28 -3.46
CA ILE A 265 -4.45 4.19 -3.86
C ILE A 265 -4.59 5.34 -2.86
N ALA A 266 -4.60 5.03 -1.57
CA ALA A 266 -4.77 6.02 -0.52
C ALA A 266 -3.61 7.01 -0.45
N ILE A 267 -2.35 6.54 -0.55
CA ILE A 267 -1.19 7.42 -0.55
C ILE A 267 -1.24 8.35 -1.76
N ILE A 268 -1.46 7.82 -2.96
CA ILE A 268 -1.42 8.61 -4.19
C ILE A 268 -2.57 9.63 -4.25
N LEU A 269 -3.80 9.22 -3.95
CA LEU A 269 -4.94 10.16 -3.99
C LEU A 269 -4.88 11.18 -2.86
N THR A 270 -4.27 10.86 -1.71
CA THR A 270 -4.01 11.84 -0.64
C THR A 270 -2.90 12.80 -1.03
N ALA A 271 -1.86 12.35 -1.74
CA ALA A 271 -0.83 13.23 -2.27
C ALA A 271 -1.40 14.19 -3.33
N ALA A 272 -2.34 13.73 -4.16
CA ALA A 272 -2.98 14.55 -5.19
C ALA A 272 -3.99 15.56 -4.62
N ASN A 273 -4.79 15.15 -3.63
CA ASN A 273 -5.99 15.90 -3.22
C ASN A 273 -5.94 16.41 -1.77
N GLY A 274 -4.92 16.03 -0.99
CA GLY A 274 -4.88 16.26 0.45
C GLY A 274 -5.72 15.25 1.25
N TRP A 275 -5.89 15.51 2.55
CA TRP A 275 -6.69 14.67 3.44
C TRP A 275 -8.17 14.72 3.03
N SER A 276 -8.80 13.54 2.90
CA SER A 276 -10.26 13.45 2.73
C SER A 276 -10.94 13.41 4.10
N GLU A 277 -11.90 14.32 4.33
CA GLU A 277 -12.69 14.36 5.56
C GLU A 277 -13.55 13.10 5.77
N GLU A 278 -13.82 12.34 4.72
CA GLU A 278 -14.53 11.06 4.81
C GLU A 278 -13.69 9.98 5.52
N LEU A 279 -12.37 10.14 5.56
CA LEU A 279 -11.49 9.27 6.34
C LEU A 279 -11.50 9.61 7.83
N THR A 280 -11.94 10.82 8.22
CA THR A 280 -11.89 11.27 9.62
C THR A 280 -12.66 10.34 10.56
N PRO A 281 -13.92 9.94 10.29
CA PRO A 281 -14.63 8.98 11.13
C PRO A 281 -13.92 7.62 11.21
N LEU A 282 -13.45 7.10 10.08
CA LEU A 282 -12.75 5.82 10.02
C LEU A 282 -11.44 5.84 10.83
N TRP A 283 -10.68 6.93 10.73
CA TRP A 283 -9.46 7.15 11.49
C TRP A 283 -9.70 7.09 13.00
N THR A 284 -10.77 7.72 13.49
CA THR A 284 -11.13 7.70 14.91
C THR A 284 -11.63 6.35 15.40
N GLN A 285 -12.10 5.49 14.50
CA GLN A 285 -12.61 4.15 14.80
C GLN A 285 -11.54 3.05 14.78
N LEU A 286 -10.29 3.38 14.39
CA LEU A 286 -9.19 2.40 14.46
C LEU A 286 -8.94 1.98 15.91
N ASN A 287 -8.79 0.68 16.14
CA ASN A 287 -8.61 0.14 17.50
C ASN A 287 -7.34 0.64 18.19
N VAL A 288 -6.33 1.04 17.41
CA VAL A 288 -5.07 1.60 17.89
C VAL A 288 -4.97 3.13 17.70
N HIS A 289 -6.07 3.81 17.36
CA HIS A 289 -6.11 5.25 17.04
C HIS A 289 -5.34 6.13 18.04
N GLN A 290 -5.61 6.00 19.34
CA GLN A 290 -4.93 6.80 20.37
C GLN A 290 -3.41 6.60 20.40
N LYS A 291 -2.94 5.37 20.16
CA LYS A 291 -1.51 5.07 20.10
C LYS A 291 -0.88 5.70 18.86
N LEU A 292 -1.57 5.64 17.73
CA LEU A 292 -1.12 6.25 16.47
C LEU A 292 -1.02 7.77 16.59
N GLU A 293 -2.04 8.44 17.13
CA GLU A 293 -2.01 9.89 17.39
C GLU A 293 -0.83 10.29 18.29
N ALA A 294 -0.58 9.53 19.36
CA ALA A 294 0.54 9.79 20.25
C ALA A 294 1.92 9.62 19.58
N GLN A 295 2.05 8.74 18.58
CA GLN A 295 3.29 8.58 17.81
C GLN A 295 3.43 9.65 16.72
N LEU A 296 2.35 9.96 16.01
CA LEU A 296 2.32 11.00 14.98
C LEU A 296 2.62 12.39 15.57
N ALA A 297 2.20 12.66 16.80
CA ALA A 297 2.51 13.90 17.51
C ALA A 297 4.01 14.09 17.84
N LYS A 298 4.86 13.07 17.60
CA LYS A 298 6.32 13.13 17.78
C LYS A 298 7.06 13.44 16.49
N LEU A 299 6.38 13.46 15.34
CA LEU A 299 6.91 13.85 14.02
C LEU A 299 7.03 15.37 13.93
#